data_AF-K9RUN5-F1
#
_entry.id   AF-K9RUN5-F1
#
_cell.length_a   1.000
_cell.length_b   1.000
_cell.length_c   1.000
_cell.angle_alpha   90.00
_cell.angle_beta   90.00
_cell.angle_gamma   90.00
#
_symmetry.space_group_name_H-M   'P 1'
#
loop_
_entity.id
_entity.type
_entity.pdbx_description
1 polymer ?
#
loop_
_entity_poly.entity_id
_entity_poly.type
_entity_poly.pdbx_seq_one_letter_code
_entity_poly.pdbx_strand_id
1 'polypeptide(L)' 'MPNPHPIQTPALKAKQFKRQDNTTEPLADKVVAVRLPVRAYRLVRAMPKRGAWLRRVIVEALEREFDLLMKIDEQE' A
#
# COMPACT_ATOMS: atom_id res chain seq x y z
N MET A 1 -28.64 7.99 -5.02
CA MET A 1 -28.31 8.07 -3.59
C MET A 1 -27.66 6.76 -3.16
N PRO A 2 -26.61 6.76 -2.32
CA PRO A 2 -26.09 5.52 -1.75
C PRO A 2 -27.17 4.88 -0.86
N ASN A 3 -27.25 3.54 -0.85
CA ASN A 3 -28.18 2.81 0.01
C ASN A 3 -27.85 3.11 1.49
N PRO A 4 -28.77 3.69 2.29
CA PRO A 4 -28.52 4.01 3.70
C PRO A 4 -28.34 2.77 4.58
N HIS A 5 -28.83 1.60 4.14
CA HIS A 5 -28.74 0.34 4.86
C HIS A 5 -28.19 -0.77 3.96
N PRO A 6 -26.89 -0.77 3.65
CA PRO A 6 -26.28 -1.82 2.85
C PRO A 6 -26.26 -3.14 3.63
N ILE A 7 -26.94 -4.15 3.12
CA ILE A 7 -26.95 -5.48 3.73
C ILE A 7 -25.63 -6.19 3.39
N GLN A 8 -24.73 -6.29 4.36
CA GLN A 8 -23.48 -7.05 4.21
C GLN A 8 -23.70 -8.51 4.61
N THR A 9 -24.05 -9.34 3.61
CA THR A 9 -24.18 -10.79 3.81
C THR A 9 -22.84 -11.43 4.22
N PRO A 10 -22.85 -12.58 4.92
CA PRO A 10 -21.62 -13.31 5.26
C PRO A 10 -20.75 -13.63 4.04
N ALA A 11 -21.38 -13.94 2.90
CA ALA A 11 -20.69 -14.17 1.63
C ALA A 11 -19.95 -12.92 1.11
N LEU A 12 -20.51 -11.71 1.31
CA LEU A 12 -19.85 -10.45 0.96
C LEU A 12 -18.68 -10.14 1.90
N LYS A 13 -18.84 -10.39 3.21
CA LYS A 13 -17.75 -10.22 4.18
C LYS A 13 -16.59 -11.18 3.92
N ALA A 14 -16.88 -12.43 3.55
CA ALA A 14 -15.86 -13.42 3.21
C ALA A 14 -15.02 -13.05 1.96
N LYS A 15 -15.61 -12.25 1.05
CA LYS A 15 -14.96 -11.73 -0.15
C LYS A 15 -14.32 -10.36 0.03
N GLN A 16 -14.31 -9.79 1.24
CA GLN A 16 -13.52 -8.60 1.50
C GLN A 16 -12.04 -8.90 1.28
N PHE A 17 -11.36 -8.00 0.58
CA PHE A 17 -9.93 -8.10 0.35
C PHE A 17 -9.21 -8.22 1.69
N LYS A 18 -8.46 -9.32 1.84
CA LYS A 18 -7.57 -9.51 2.97
C LYS A 18 -6.35 -8.62 2.78
N ARG A 19 -5.78 -8.14 3.89
CA ARG A 19 -4.46 -7.50 3.85
C ARG A 19 -3.46 -8.51 3.30
N GLN A 20 -2.58 -8.02 2.41
CA GLN A 20 -1.51 -8.80 1.81
C GLN A 20 -0.19 -8.64 2.58
N ASP A 21 -0.20 -7.86 3.66
CA ASP A 21 0.94 -7.56 4.49
C ASP A 21 0.65 -7.82 5.97
N ASN A 22 1.71 -7.87 6.78
CA ASN A 22 1.61 -8.10 8.22
C ASN A 22 1.30 -6.82 9.02
N THR A 23 0.93 -5.72 8.35
CA THR A 23 0.66 -4.46 9.03
C THR A 23 -0.75 -4.44 9.61
N THR A 24 -0.90 -3.89 10.81
CA THR A 24 -2.20 -3.73 11.50
C THR A 24 -2.71 -2.30 11.45
N GLU A 25 -1.86 -1.33 11.09
CA GLU A 25 -2.20 0.08 11.09
C GLU A 25 -3.29 0.38 10.05
N PRO A 26 -4.35 1.13 10.39
CA PRO A 26 -5.37 1.55 9.43
C PRO A 26 -4.77 2.22 8.20
N LEU A 27 -5.33 1.91 7.03
CA LEU A 27 -4.96 2.56 5.79
C LEU A 27 -5.68 3.90 5.66
N ALA A 28 -5.03 4.88 5.02
CA ALA A 28 -5.63 6.18 4.78
C ALA A 28 -6.84 6.10 3.83
N ASP A 29 -7.87 6.91 4.11
CA ASP A 29 -9.08 6.97 3.30
C ASP A 29 -8.81 7.45 1.87
N LYS A 30 -7.84 8.36 1.72
CA LYS A 30 -7.44 8.96 0.44
C LYS A 30 -6.17 8.31 -0.08
N VAL A 31 -6.12 8.08 -1.39
CA VAL A 31 -4.97 7.47 -2.08
C VAL A 31 -4.00 8.52 -2.59
N VAL A 32 -2.69 8.21 -2.54
CA VAL A 32 -1.64 8.97 -3.25
C VAL A 32 -1.32 8.30 -4.60
N ALA A 33 -1.45 6.98 -4.65
CA ALA A 33 -1.51 6.10 -5.82
C ALA A 33 -1.91 4.69 -5.33
N VAL A 34 -1.34 4.31 -4.19
CA VAL A 34 -1.72 3.16 -3.37
C VAL A 34 -2.17 3.66 -1.99
N ARG A 35 -2.98 2.87 -1.27
CA ARG A 35 -3.34 3.16 0.12
C ARG A 35 -2.15 2.85 1.03
N LEU A 36 -1.68 3.87 1.75
CA LEU A 36 -0.63 3.76 2.76
C LEU A 36 -1.24 3.76 4.16
N PRO A 37 -0.52 3.24 5.18
CA PRO A 37 -0.88 3.47 6.58
C PRO A 37 -1.06 4.96 6.89
N VAL A 38 -2.02 5.29 7.76
CA VAL A 38 -2.43 6.68 8.04
C VAL A 38 -1.23 7.57 8.41
N ARG A 39 -0.31 7.07 9.23
CA ARG A 39 0.89 7.80 9.65
C ARG A 39 1.80 8.13 8.46
N ALA A 40 2.14 7.13 7.64
CA ALA A 40 2.97 7.31 6.45
C ALA A 40 2.30 8.27 5.44
N TYR A 41 1.00 8.11 5.23
CA TYR A 41 0.21 8.99 4.35
C TYR A 41 0.32 10.47 4.76
N ARG A 42 0.18 10.77 6.06
CA ARG A 42 0.27 12.15 6.57
C ARG A 42 1.64 12.77 6.28
N LEU A 43 2.72 12.01 6.50
CA LEU A 43 4.08 12.46 6.23
C LEU A 43 4.30 12.75 4.75
N VAL A 44 3.94 11.79 3.89
CA VAL A 44 4.09 11.92 2.43
C VAL A 44 3.26 13.08 1.88
N ARG A 45 2.07 13.34 2.45
CA ARG A 45 1.22 14.45 2.03
C ARG A 45 1.75 15.82 2.45
N ALA A 46 2.46 15.90 3.57
CA ALA A 46 3.07 17.14 4.04
C ALA A 46 4.33 17.52 3.27
N MET A 47 4.93 16.61 2.49
CA MET A 47 6.18 16.86 1.79
C MET A 47 6.02 17.76 0.56
N PRO A 48 6.90 18.76 0.38
CA PRO A 48 7.00 19.50 -0.89
C PRO A 48 7.53 18.57 -1.99
N LYS A 49 7.09 18.79 -3.24
CA LYS A 49 7.51 17.98 -4.41
C LYS A 49 7.31 16.45 -4.22
N ARG A 50 6.23 16.04 -3.55
CA ARG A 50 5.87 14.64 -3.25
C ARG A 50 6.13 13.63 -4.38
N GLY A 51 5.80 13.98 -5.64
CA GLY A 51 6.00 13.07 -6.78
C GLY A 51 7.48 12.76 -7.08
N ALA A 52 8.37 13.72 -6.88
CA ALA A 52 9.81 13.50 -7.05
C ALA A 52 10.36 12.61 -5.93
N TRP A 53 9.92 12.85 -4.68
CA TRP A 53 10.32 12.03 -3.54
C TRP A 53 9.84 10.58 -3.68
N LEU A 54 8.57 10.36 -4.06
CA LEU A 54 8.02 9.01 -4.26
C LEU A 54 8.78 8.24 -5.35
N ARG A 55 9.08 8.88 -6.48
CA ARG A 55 9.86 8.24 -7.55
C ARG A 55 11.22 7.78 -7.05
N ARG A 56 11.93 8.65 -6.31
CA ARG A 56 13.24 8.31 -5.74
C ARG A 56 13.15 7.11 -4.79
N VAL A 57 12.21 7.13 -3.83
CA VAL A 57 12.05 6.05 -2.85
C VAL A 57 11.71 4.72 -3.50
N ILE A 58 10.85 4.73 -4.54
CA ILE A 58 10.48 3.51 -5.26
C ILE A 58 11.69 2.93 -6.01
N VAL A 59 12.48 3.78 -6.67
CA VAL A 59 13.71 3.35 -7.36
C VAL A 59 14.72 2.77 -6.38
N GLU A 60 14.98 3.45 -5.25
CA GLU A 60 15.89 2.95 -4.20
C GLU A 60 15.43 1.61 -3.62
N ALA A 61 14.12 1.44 -3.39
CA ALA A 61 13.57 0.17 -2.91
C ALA A 61 13.71 -0.94 -3.95
N LEU A 62 13.45 -0.63 -5.23
CA LEU A 62 13.59 -1.58 -6.33
C LEU A 62 15.04 -2.03 -6.48
N GLU A 63 16.01 -1.11 -6.48
CA GLU A 63 17.44 -1.46 -6.58
C GLU A 63 17.87 -2.36 -5.42
N ARG A 64 17.44 -2.05 -4.19
CA ARG A 64 17.74 -2.85 -3.00
C ARG A 64 17.15 -4.27 -3.06
N GLU A 65 15.92 -4.39 -3.57
CA GLU A 65 15.22 -5.67 -3.69
C GLU A 65 15.69 -6.46 -4.93
N PHE A 66 16.10 -5.78 -6.00
CA PHE A 66 16.65 -6.42 -7.19
C PHE A 66 17.95 -7.16 -6.90
N ASP A 67 18.83 -6.58 -6.08
CA ASP A 67 20.03 -7.25 -5.57
C ASP A 67 19.71 -8.48 -4.71
N LEU A 68 18.53 -8.54 -4.10
CA LEU A 68 18.05 -9.71 -3.36
C LEU A 68 17.46 -10.77 -4.28
N LEU A 69 16.74 -10.36 -5.33
CA LEU A 69 16.11 -11.27 -6.30
C LEU A 69 17.16 -11.97 -7.18
N MET A 70 18.17 -11.24 -7.66
CA MET A 70 19.25 -11.83 -8.47
C MET A 70 20.10 -12.85 -7.70
N LYS A 71 20.19 -12.74 -6.36
CA LYS A 71 20.90 -13.72 -5.52
C LYS A 71 20.12 -15.01 -5.28
N ILE A 72 18.80 -14.97 -5.45
CA ILE A 72 17.94 -16.14 -5.29
C ILE A 72 18.06 -17.02 -6.54
N ASP A 73 18.13 -16.42 -7.73
CA ASP A 73 18.26 -17.16 -9.00
C ASP A 73 19.64 -17.84 -9.19
N GLU A 74 20.68 -17.43 -8.46
CA GLU A 74 22.00 -18.08 -8.50
C GLU A 74 22.15 -19.27 -7.52
N GLN A 75 21.15 -19.52 -6.67
CA GLN A 75 21.18 -20.57 -5.64
C GLN A 75 20.21 -21.74 -5.93
N GLU A 76 19.49 -21.69 -7.05
CA GLU A 76 18.55 -22.73 -7.50
C GLU A 76 19.12 -23.50 -8.71
#